data_AF-A0A5J9TK27-F1
#
_entry.id   AF-A0A5J9TK27-F1
#
_cell.length_a   1.000
_cell.length_b   1.000
_cell.length_c   1.000
_cell.angle_alpha   90.00
_cell.angle_beta   90.00
_cell.angle_gamma   90.00
#
_symmetry.space_group_name_H-M   'P 1'
#
loop_
_entity.id
_entity.type
_entity.pdbx_description
1 polymer ?
#
loop_
_entity_poly.entity_id
_entity_poly.type
_entity_poly.pdbx_seq_one_letter_code
_entity_poly.pdbx_strand_id
1 'polypeptide(L)'
;MQELDRICAENNWILPRYIILPSLIDGLYQATVCLVCPDLELKADGGMKSTPCEARDSAATAMLHQLHMKAKDKLAELDISAPDAAA
;
A
#
# COMPACT_ATOMS: atom_id res chain seq x y z
N MET A 1 -5.77 -9.86 -11.60
CA MET A 1 -5.52 -9.92 -10.15
C MET A 1 -4.34 -9.03 -9.87
N GLN A 2 -4.47 -8.05 -8.98
CA GLN A 2 -3.36 -7.19 -8.60
C GLN A 2 -2.56 -7.86 -7.49
N GLU A 3 -1.24 -7.68 -7.48
CA GLU A 3 -0.34 -8.30 -6.50
C GLU A 3 -0.70 -7.88 -5.06
N LEU A 4 -1.16 -6.64 -4.90
CA LEU A 4 -1.71 -6.12 -3.66
C LEU A 4 -2.88 -6.97 -3.12
N ASP A 5 -3.79 -7.45 -3.99
CA ASP A 5 -4.94 -8.26 -3.59
C ASP A 5 -4.50 -9.59 -2.96
N ARG A 6 -3.40 -10.18 -3.48
CA ARG A 6 -2.84 -11.43 -2.94
C ARG A 6 -2.24 -11.20 -1.57
N ILE A 7 -1.42 -10.15 -1.41
CA ILE A 7 -0.81 -9.80 -0.13
C ILE A 7 -1.90 -9.53 0.92
N CYS A 8 -2.95 -8.78 0.56
CA CYS A 8 -4.05 -8.53 1.48
C CYS A 8 -4.78 -9.82 1.88
N ALA A 9 -5.01 -10.73 0.94
CA ALA A 9 -5.62 -12.03 1.22
C ALA A 9 -4.73 -12.92 2.11
N GLU A 10 -3.42 -12.98 1.85
CA GLU A 10 -2.46 -13.75 2.64
C GLU A 10 -2.31 -13.21 4.06
N ASN A 11 -2.39 -11.89 4.24
CA ASN A 11 -2.27 -11.24 5.55
C ASN A 11 -3.63 -11.08 6.27
N ASN A 12 -4.71 -11.63 5.71
CA ASN A 12 -6.07 -11.52 6.25
C ASN A 12 -6.53 -10.05 6.45
N TRP A 13 -6.09 -9.16 5.56
CA TRP A 13 -6.48 -7.75 5.54
C TRP A 13 -7.75 -7.52 4.72
N ILE A 14 -8.42 -6.40 4.98
CA ILE A 14 -9.59 -6.00 4.18
C ILE A 14 -9.12 -5.66 2.77
N LEU A 15 -9.89 -6.08 1.76
CA LEU A 15 -9.55 -5.84 0.36
C LEU A 15 -9.37 -4.33 0.09
N PRO A 16 -8.30 -3.96 -0.65
CA PRO A 16 -8.02 -2.58 -0.97
C PRO A 16 -9.11 -1.97 -1.84
N ARG A 17 -9.53 -0.75 -1.50
CA ARG A 17 -10.50 0.03 -2.26
C ARG A 17 -9.79 0.90 -3.28
N TYR A 18 -10.07 0.66 -4.55
CA TYR A 18 -9.54 1.45 -5.67
C TYR A 18 -10.53 2.54 -6.06
N ILE A 19 -10.07 3.79 -6.02
CA ILE A 19 -10.84 4.97 -6.42
C ILE A 19 -10.09 5.60 -7.58
N ILE A 20 -10.74 5.74 -8.75
CA ILE A 20 -10.14 6.37 -9.92
C ILE A 20 -10.84 7.69 -10.14
N LEU A 21 -10.09 8.79 -10.11
CA LEU A 21 -10.57 10.15 -10.27
C LEU A 21 -9.96 10.76 -11.54
N PRO A 22 -10.77 11.35 -12.42
CA PRO A 22 -10.24 12.13 -13.54
C PRO A 22 -9.65 13.44 -13.02
N SER A 23 -8.46 13.79 -13.51
CA SER A 23 -7.85 15.11 -13.38
C SER A 23 -8.56 16.09 -14.29
N LEU A 24 -9.03 17.19 -13.71
CA LEU A 24 -9.77 18.24 -14.41
C LEU A 24 -8.85 19.16 -15.24
N ILE A 25 -7.54 19.10 -15.02
CA ILE A 25 -6.57 20.05 -15.60
C ILE A 25 -5.94 19.47 -16.88
N ASP A 26 -5.51 18.21 -16.82
CA ASP A 26 -4.68 17.60 -17.88
C ASP A 26 -5.42 16.51 -18.69
N GLY A 27 -6.67 16.21 -18.35
CA GLY A 27 -7.42 15.09 -18.92
C GLY A 27 -6.85 13.71 -18.55
N LEU A 28 -5.95 13.66 -17.56
CA LEU A 28 -5.38 12.44 -17.02
C LEU A 28 -6.28 11.83 -15.95
N TYR A 29 -5.99 10.60 -15.53
CA TYR A 29 -6.64 9.89 -14.45
C TYR A 29 -5.64 9.67 -13.32
N GLN A 30 -6.09 9.86 -12.10
CA GLN A 30 -5.37 9.52 -10.90
C GLN A 30 -6.13 8.41 -10.18
N ALA A 31 -5.42 7.35 -9.77
CA ALA A 31 -6.03 6.33 -8.93
C ALA A 31 -5.51 6.46 -7.52
N THR A 32 -6.36 6.19 -6.56
CA THR A 32 -6.08 6.18 -5.14
C THR A 32 -6.48 4.82 -4.61
N VAL A 33 -5.58 4.18 -3.88
CA VAL A 33 -5.83 2.93 -3.20
C VAL A 33 -5.91 3.22 -1.72
N CYS A 34 -7.00 2.78 -1.09
CA CYS A 34 -7.15 2.78 0.35
C CYS A 34 -7.14 1.34 0.84
N LEU A 35 -6.16 1.00 1.66
CA LEU A 35 -6.03 -0.28 2.32
C LEU A 35 -6.29 -0.10 3.81
N VAL A 36 -7.28 -0.82 4.33
CA VAL A 36 -7.60 -0.79 5.76
C VAL A 36 -7.11 -2.09 6.38
N CYS A 37 -6.02 -2.00 7.16
CA CYS A 37 -5.53 -3.11 7.97
C CYS A 37 -6.10 -2.97 9.39
N PRO A 38 -6.22 -4.07 10.15
CA PRO A 38 -6.68 -4.03 11.55
C PRO A 38 -5.83 -3.12 12.43
N ASP A 39 -4.52 -3.07 12.15
CA ASP A 39 -3.54 -2.30 12.90
C ASP A 39 -3.26 -0.90 12.33
N LEU A 40 -3.64 -0.62 11.07
CA LEU A 40 -3.23 0.58 10.35
C LEU A 40 -4.11 0.85 9.13
N GLU A 41 -4.52 2.09 8.92
CA GLU A 41 -5.07 2.54 7.63
C GLU A 41 -3.95 3.09 6.74
N LEU A 42 -3.87 2.59 5.51
CA LEU A 42 -2.91 2.99 4.50
C LEU A 42 -3.63 3.56 3.30
N LYS A 43 -3.11 4.68 2.79
CA LYS A 43 -3.60 5.30 1.57
C LYS A 43 -2.43 5.60 0.65
N ALA A 44 -2.55 5.20 -0.61
CA ALA A 44 -1.56 5.45 -1.63
C ALA A 44 -2.22 6.07 -2.85
N ASP A 45 -1.73 7.25 -3.23
CA ASP A 45 -2.12 7.90 -4.46
C ASP A 45 -1.14 7.47 -5.56
N GLY A 46 -1.69 6.97 -6.65
CA GLY A 46 -0.96 6.67 -7.87
C GLY A 46 -0.62 7.92 -8.66
N GLY A 47 0.27 7.76 -9.62
CA GLY A 47 0.63 8.83 -10.55
C GLY A 47 -0.53 9.18 -11.48
N MET A 48 -0.47 10.39 -12.03
CA MET A 48 -1.36 10.82 -13.11
C MET A 48 -1.02 10.04 -14.38
N LYS A 49 -2.01 9.38 -14.97
CA LYS A 49 -1.85 8.53 -16.16
C LYS A 49 -2.94 8.80 -17.19
N SER A 50 -2.65 8.53 -18.45
CA SER A 50 -3.59 8.76 -19.55
C SER A 50 -4.77 7.79 -19.53
N THR A 51 -4.58 6.62 -18.91
CA THR A 51 -5.62 5.60 -18.81
C THR A 51 -5.92 5.20 -17.36
N PRO A 52 -7.18 4.82 -17.06
CA PRO A 52 -7.57 4.37 -15.71
C PRO A 52 -6.84 3.08 -15.30
N CYS A 53 -6.52 2.20 -16.26
CA CYS A 53 -5.77 0.98 -16.01
C CYS A 53 -4.34 1.27 -15.52
N GLU A 54 -3.63 2.19 -16.18
CA GLU A 54 -2.28 2.59 -15.77
C GLU A 54 -2.29 3.34 -14.43
N ALA A 55 -3.29 4.20 -14.20
CA ALA A 55 -3.44 4.90 -12.94
C ALA A 55 -3.58 3.89 -11.79
N ARG A 56 -4.43 2.87 -11.99
CA ARG A 56 -4.65 1.79 -11.01
C ARG A 56 -3.37 1.01 -10.73
N ASP A 57 -2.63 0.65 -11.78
CA ASP A 57 -1.36 -0.06 -11.65
C ASP A 57 -0.33 0.76 -10.87
N SER A 58 -0.20 2.05 -11.22
CA SER A 58 0.68 2.98 -10.52
C SER A 58 0.32 3.14 -9.04
N ALA A 59 -0.98 3.18 -8.71
CA ALA A 59 -1.43 3.28 -7.33
C ALA A 59 -1.22 1.97 -6.55
N ALA A 60 -1.38 0.82 -7.20
CA ALA A 60 -1.07 -0.47 -6.61
C ALA A 60 0.42 -0.61 -6.29
N THR A 61 1.32 -0.23 -7.22
CA THR A 61 2.76 -0.22 -6.97
C THR A 61 3.13 0.73 -5.82
N ALA A 62 2.53 1.92 -5.77
CA ALA A 62 2.76 2.86 -4.68
C ALA A 62 2.32 2.28 -3.32
N MET A 63 1.18 1.59 -3.27
CA MET A 63 0.71 0.92 -2.06
C MET A 63 1.63 -0.23 -1.64
N LEU A 64 2.09 -1.05 -2.60
CA LEU A 64 3.04 -2.11 -2.33
C LEU A 64 4.35 -1.56 -1.76
N HIS A 65 4.90 -0.48 -2.33
CA HIS A 65 6.06 0.18 -1.76
C HIS A 65 5.84 0.65 -0.33
N GLN A 66 4.71 1.31 -0.04
CA GLN A 66 4.39 1.74 1.33
C GLN A 66 4.27 0.55 2.29
N LEU A 67 3.64 -0.54 1.86
CA LEU A 67 3.54 -1.77 2.63
C LEU A 67 4.91 -2.39 2.90
N HIS A 68 5.79 -2.46 1.90
CA HIS A 68 7.13 -2.99 2.07
C HIS A 68 7.98 -2.13 3.02
N MET A 69 7.85 -0.80 2.95
CA MET A 69 8.52 0.11 3.89
C MET A 69 8.01 -0.08 5.32
N LYS A 70 6.68 -0.12 5.51
CA LYS A 70 6.06 -0.37 6.82
C LYS A 70 6.41 -1.76 7.39
N ALA A 71 6.46 -2.78 6.53
CA ALA A 71 6.87 -4.12 6.91
C ALA A 71 8.35 -4.13 7.33
N LYS A 72 9.20 -3.39 6.63
CA LYS A 72 10.62 -3.24 6.97
C LYS A 72 10.83 -2.44 8.26
N ASP A 73 10.04 -1.40 8.51
CA ASP A 73 10.09 -0.62 9.75
C ASP A 73 9.64 -1.47 10.96
N LYS A 74 8.57 -2.26 10.83
CA LYS A 74 8.16 -3.20 11.88
C LYS A 74 9.19 -4.30 12.14
N LEU A 75 9.96 -4.70 11.13
CA LEU A 75 11.05 -5.66 11.29
C LEU A 75 12.26 -5.04 12.02
N ALA A 76 12.49 -3.74 11.87
CA ALA A 76 13.56 -3.02 12.56
C ALA A 76 13.26 -2.78 14.06
N GLU A 77 11.98 -2.70 14.46
CA GLU A 77 11.60 -2.59 15.87
C GLU A 77 11.68 -3.92 16.66
N LEU A 78 11.74 -5.07 15.97
CA LEU A 78 11.88 -6.38 16.60
C LEU A 78 13.33 -6.83 16.82
N ASP A 79 14.32 -6.07 16.34
CA ASP A 79 15.75 -6.35 16.56
C ASP A 79 16.30 -5.72 17.87
N ILE A 80 15.43 -5.09 18.66
CA ILE A 80 15.75 -4.46 19.96
C ILE A 80 14.83 -4.97 21.08
N SER A 81 14.66 -6.29 21.20
CA SER A 81 14.23 -6.96 22.45
C SER A 81 14.37 -8.48 22.26
N ALA A 82 15.13 -9.28 23.01
CA ALA A 82 15.82 -9.23 24.31
C ALA A 82 16.68 -10.55 24.41
N PRO A 83 17.31 -10.99 25.53
CA PRO A 83 17.35 -10.43 26.89
C PRO A 83 18.73 -10.44 27.61
N ASP A 84 18.73 -9.64 28.68
CA ASP A 84 19.34 -9.74 30.02
C ASP A 84 20.39 -10.82 30.40
N ALA A 85 21.31 -10.35 31.25
CA ALA A 85 22.05 -10.99 32.35
C ALA A 85 22.91 -12.26 32.16
N ALA A 86 24.15 -12.15 32.68
CA ALA A 86 24.98 -13.12 33.43
C ALA A 86 26.45 -13.00 32.97
N ALA A 87 27.49 -12.87 33.80
CA ALA A 87 27.66 -13.02 35.24
C ALA A 87 28.91 -12.23 35.68
#